data_AF-A0A3B0YPA2-F1
#
_entry.id   AF-A0A3B0YPA2-F1
#
_cell.length_a   1.000
_cell.length_b   1.000
_cell.length_c   1.000
_cell.angle_alpha   90.00
_cell.angle_beta   90.00
_cell.angle_gamma   90.00
#
_symmetry.space_group_name_H-M   'P 1'
#
loop_
_entity.id
_entity.type
_entity.pdbx_description
1 polymer ?
#
loop_
_entity_poly.entity_id
_entity_poly.type
_entity_poly.pdbx_seq_one_letter_code
_entity_poly.pdbx_strand_id
1 'polypeptide(L)'
;MAGQLLGVDVKLADRCCGEAGTLAVSRPDISTQLRFRKQETLQKELHELTGRNQIHDGSVKLLTSCPACQQGLSRYEEDTGLEARYIVSELADHQLGEGWQKRFVERVREGGIERVLL
;
A
#
# COMPACT_ATOMS: atom_id res chain seq x y z
N MET A 1 3.65 -15.54 2.12
CA MET A 1 4.48 -14.62 2.92
C MET A 1 3.63 -13.58 3.65
N ALA A 2 2.93 -12.65 2.98
CA ALA A 2 2.14 -11.62 3.68
C ALA A 2 1.07 -12.18 4.64
N GLY A 3 0.25 -13.14 4.18
CA GLY A 3 -0.77 -13.75 5.05
C GLY A 3 -0.21 -14.52 6.25
N GLN A 4 0.97 -15.14 6.11
CA GLN A 4 1.65 -15.80 7.23
C GLN A 4 2.17 -14.81 8.27
N LEU A 5 2.67 -13.65 7.84
CA LEU A 5 3.19 -12.62 8.73
C LEU A 5 2.07 -11.87 9.48
N LEU A 6 0.90 -11.71 8.84
CA LEU A 6 -0.24 -10.99 9.40
C LEU A 6 -1.26 -11.90 10.08
N GLY A 7 -1.19 -13.21 9.88
CA GLY A 7 -2.17 -14.17 10.42
C GLY A 7 -3.58 -14.03 9.82
N VAL A 8 -3.69 -13.40 8.65
CA VAL A 8 -4.96 -13.17 7.93
C VAL A 8 -4.88 -13.71 6.50
N ASP A 9 -6.03 -14.03 5.92
CA ASP A 9 -6.08 -14.38 4.51
C ASP A 9 -5.78 -13.14 3.66
N VAL A 10 -4.90 -13.31 2.67
CA VAL A 10 -4.45 -12.22 1.79
C VAL A 10 -4.70 -12.63 0.36
N LYS A 11 -5.68 -11.97 -0.26
CA LYS A 11 -5.95 -12.12 -1.68
C LYS A 11 -4.95 -11.30 -2.49
N LEU A 12 -4.41 -11.92 -3.55
CA LEU A 12 -3.51 -11.22 -4.47
C LEU A 12 -4.32 -10.31 -5.38
N ALA A 13 -4.02 -9.01 -5.29
CA ALA A 13 -4.50 -8.02 -6.23
C ALA A 13 -3.51 -7.86 -7.38
N ASP A 14 -3.70 -8.64 -8.44
CA ASP A 14 -2.77 -8.68 -9.57
C ASP A 14 -2.77 -7.37 -10.38
N ARG A 15 -1.78 -7.24 -11.28
CA ARG A 15 -1.47 -6.07 -12.13
C ARG A 15 -0.63 -4.97 -11.46
N CYS A 16 0.22 -4.37 -12.28
CA CYS A 16 1.12 -3.27 -11.95
C CYS A 16 0.34 -1.96 -11.75
N CYS A 17 0.79 -1.11 -10.82
CA CYS A 17 0.21 0.22 -10.58
C CYS A 17 0.57 1.26 -11.65
N GLY A 18 1.57 1.00 -12.50
CA GLY A 18 2.00 1.91 -13.58
C GLY A 18 2.95 3.04 -13.17
N GLU A 19 3.32 3.14 -11.88
CA GLU A 19 4.05 4.29 -11.31
C GLU A 19 5.51 3.99 -10.96
N ALA A 20 5.87 2.71 -10.80
CA ALA A 20 7.24 2.31 -10.44
C ALA A 20 8.24 2.48 -11.61
N GLY A 21 9.50 2.78 -11.29
CA GLY A 21 10.62 2.76 -12.24
C GLY A 21 10.54 3.84 -13.33
N THR A 22 10.09 5.05 -12.99
CA THR A 22 9.90 6.20 -13.90
C THR A 22 8.94 5.95 -15.06
N LEU A 23 8.21 4.83 -15.10
CA LEU A 23 7.34 4.43 -16.21
C LEU A 23 6.28 5.48 -16.51
N ALA A 24 5.66 6.05 -15.47
CA ALA A 24 4.65 7.09 -15.61
C ALA A 24 5.17 8.34 -16.34
N VAL A 25 6.44 8.70 -16.13
CA VAL A 25 7.08 9.85 -16.76
C VAL A 25 7.59 9.49 -18.15
N SER A 26 8.21 8.33 -18.32
CA SER A 26 8.83 7.92 -19.59
C SER A 26 7.80 7.50 -20.65
N ARG A 27 6.67 6.90 -20.24
CA ARG A 27 5.60 6.39 -21.13
C ARG A 27 4.21 6.62 -20.51
N PRO A 28 3.74 7.89 -20.46
CA PRO A 28 2.45 8.23 -19.87
C PRO A 28 1.27 7.56 -20.59
N ASP A 29 1.42 7.30 -21.89
CA ASP A 29 0.45 6.58 -22.71
C ASP A 29 0.24 5.13 -22.24
N ILE A 30 1.32 4.43 -21.88
CA ILE A 30 1.25 3.07 -21.33
C ILE A 30 0.79 3.09 -19.88
N SER A 31 1.34 3.99 -19.06
CA SER A 31 1.03 4.07 -17.62
C SER A 31 -0.46 4.34 -17.39
N THR A 32 -1.08 5.20 -18.21
CA THR A 32 -2.52 5.47 -18.15
C THR A 32 -3.34 4.18 -18.36
N GLN A 33 -2.98 3.36 -19.34
CA GLN A 33 -3.70 2.11 -19.60
C GLN A 33 -3.50 1.08 -18.48
N LEU A 34 -2.28 0.99 -17.92
CA LEU A 34 -2.01 0.14 -16.76
C LEU A 34 -2.84 0.57 -15.55
N ARG A 35 -2.97 1.88 -15.32
CA ARG A 35 -3.79 2.44 -14.26
C ARG A 35 -5.25 2.03 -14.41
N PHE A 36 -5.83 2.18 -15.60
CA PHE A 36 -7.21 1.75 -15.86
C PHE A 36 -7.41 0.26 -15.57
N ARG A 37 -6.51 -0.60 -16.06
CA ARG A 37 -6.58 -2.05 -15.80
C ARG A 37 -6.43 -2.39 -14.32
N LYS A 38 -5.59 -1.66 -13.59
CA LYS A 38 -5.42 -1.86 -12.15
C LYS A 38 -6.69 -1.49 -11.40
N GLN A 39 -7.32 -0.36 -11.74
CA GLN A 39 -8.57 0.07 -11.14
C GLN A 39 -9.69 -0.95 -11.35
N GLU A 40 -9.89 -1.44 -12.58
CA GLU A 40 -10.87 -2.50 -12.88
C GLU A 40 -10.64 -3.74 -12.00
N THR A 41 -9.37 -4.14 -11.84
CA THR A 41 -9.00 -5.31 -11.03
C THR A 41 -9.32 -5.09 -9.55
N LEU A 42 -8.94 -3.93 -8.99
CA LEU A 42 -9.20 -3.59 -7.60
C LEU A 42 -10.69 -3.52 -7.29
N GLN A 43 -11.49 -2.88 -8.15
CA GLN A 43 -12.94 -2.80 -7.98
C GLN A 43 -13.60 -4.18 -8.03
N LYS A 44 -13.18 -5.03 -8.97
CA LYS A 44 -13.66 -6.41 -9.08
C LYS A 44 -13.36 -7.20 -7.81
N GLU A 45 -12.10 -7.17 -7.35
CA GLU A 45 -11.68 -7.92 -6.17
C GLU A 45 -12.32 -7.41 -4.89
N LEU A 46 -12.47 -6.09 -4.76
CA LEU A 46 -13.19 -5.46 -3.65
C LEU A 46 -14.65 -5.91 -3.61
N HIS A 47 -15.30 -5.93 -4.78
CA HIS A 47 -16.68 -6.42 -4.90
C HIS A 47 -16.78 -7.90 -4.51
N GLU A 48 -15.85 -8.73 -4.97
CA GLU A 48 -15.81 -10.15 -4.60
C GLU A 48 -15.60 -10.37 -3.09
N LEU A 49 -14.85 -9.49 -2.42
CA LEU A 49 -14.57 -9.58 -0.98
C LEU A 49 -15.69 -9.01 -0.10
N THR A 50 -16.36 -7.94 -0.55
CA THR A 50 -17.24 -7.12 0.31
C THR A 50 -18.66 -6.96 -0.22
N GLY A 51 -18.92 -7.32 -1.48
CA GLY A 51 -20.17 -7.03 -2.20
C GLY A 51 -20.34 -5.55 -2.58
N ARG A 52 -19.33 -4.70 -2.38
CA ARG A 52 -19.38 -3.26 -2.63
C ARG A 52 -18.28 -2.86 -3.62
N ASN A 53 -18.51 -1.80 -4.40
CA ASN A 53 -17.52 -1.27 -5.33
C ASN A 53 -16.59 -0.21 -4.68
N GLN A 54 -16.95 0.25 -3.48
CA GLN A 54 -16.21 1.21 -2.69
C GLN A 54 -16.49 0.97 -1.20
N ILE A 55 -15.49 1.19 -0.34
CA ILE A 55 -15.59 1.07 1.12
C ILE A 55 -15.11 2.33 1.82
N HIS A 56 -15.55 2.58 3.06
CA HIS A 56 -15.09 3.74 3.85
C HIS A 56 -14.87 3.38 5.33
N ASP A 57 -15.05 2.12 5.68
CA ASP A 57 -14.98 1.60 7.05
C ASP A 57 -13.59 1.01 7.38
N GLY A 58 -12.64 1.05 6.44
CA GLY A 58 -11.31 0.47 6.61
C GLY A 58 -11.32 -1.07 6.71
N SER A 59 -12.41 -1.72 6.30
CA SER A 59 -12.56 -3.19 6.39
C SER A 59 -11.58 -3.96 5.50
N VAL A 60 -11.09 -3.35 4.42
CA VAL A 60 -10.11 -3.92 3.51
C VAL A 60 -8.99 -2.92 3.27
N LYS A 61 -7.75 -3.38 3.34
CA LYS A 61 -6.54 -2.58 3.09
C LYS A 61 -5.76 -3.15 1.92
N LEU A 62 -5.08 -2.29 1.19
CA LEU A 62 -4.21 -2.68 0.09
C LEU A 62 -2.74 -2.62 0.52
N LEU A 63 -2.10 -3.78 0.63
CA LEU A 63 -0.71 -3.88 1.11
C LEU A 63 0.29 -3.94 -0.03
N THR A 64 1.43 -3.26 0.13
CA THR A 64 2.55 -3.33 -0.84
C THR A 64 3.90 -3.26 -0.15
N SER A 65 4.93 -3.83 -0.77
CA SER A 65 6.33 -3.74 -0.34
C SER A 65 7.17 -2.84 -1.24
N CYS A 66 6.55 -2.09 -2.15
CA CYS A 66 7.24 -1.17 -3.06
C CYS A 66 6.82 0.28 -2.75
N PRO A 67 7.73 1.18 -2.35
CA PRO A 67 7.37 2.57 -2.01
C PRO A 67 6.73 3.33 -3.17
N ALA A 68 7.22 3.11 -4.41
CA ALA A 68 6.63 3.73 -5.60
C ALA A 68 5.20 3.22 -5.85
N CYS A 69 4.95 1.93 -5.63
CA CYS A 69 3.59 1.39 -5.69
C CYS A 69 2.72 1.95 -4.58
N GLN A 70 3.22 2.19 -3.36
CA GLN A 70 2.39 2.75 -2.29
C GLN A 70 1.82 4.11 -2.71
N GLN A 71 2.68 5.00 -3.23
CA GLN A 71 2.24 6.30 -3.75
C GLN A 71 1.32 6.16 -4.98
N GLY A 72 1.60 5.21 -5.87
CA GLY A 72 0.74 4.98 -7.04
C GLY A 72 -0.62 4.40 -6.68
N LEU A 73 -0.66 3.51 -5.70
CA LEU A 73 -1.86 2.82 -5.25
C LEU A 73 -2.77 3.74 -4.42
N SER A 74 -2.23 4.71 -3.69
CA SER A 74 -3.05 5.69 -2.96
C SER A 74 -3.92 6.54 -3.90
N ARG A 75 -3.60 6.60 -5.21
CA ARG A 75 -4.44 7.29 -6.20
C ARG A 75 -5.78 6.60 -6.45
N TYR A 76 -5.94 5.32 -6.12
CA TYR A 76 -7.22 4.60 -6.29
C TYR A 76 -8.12 4.70 -5.06
N GLU A 77 -7.68 5.38 -3.99
CA GLU A 77 -8.43 5.50 -2.74
C GLU A 77 -9.75 6.27 -2.96
N GLU A 78 -9.77 7.29 -3.81
CA GLU A 78 -11.01 8.01 -4.15
C GLU A 78 -12.04 7.11 -4.85
N ASP A 79 -11.58 6.19 -5.70
CA ASP A 79 -12.42 5.32 -6.53
C ASP A 79 -12.86 4.02 -5.84
N THR A 80 -12.12 3.58 -4.82
CA THR A 80 -12.29 2.25 -4.18
C THR A 80 -12.39 2.32 -2.66
N GLY A 81 -11.88 3.39 -2.05
CA GLY A 81 -11.72 3.53 -0.61
C GLY A 81 -10.70 2.59 0.01
N LEU A 82 -9.89 1.91 -0.81
CA LEU A 82 -8.81 1.05 -0.35
C LEU A 82 -7.61 1.90 0.06
N GLU A 83 -7.31 1.91 1.35
CA GLU A 83 -6.12 2.55 1.87
C GLU A 83 -4.87 1.75 1.51
N ALA A 84 -3.91 2.39 0.84
CA ALA A 84 -2.65 1.79 0.45
C ALA A 84 -1.61 1.89 1.58
N ARG A 85 -1.13 0.74 2.07
CA ARG A 85 -0.18 0.62 3.18
C ARG A 85 1.08 -0.12 2.78
N TYR A 86 2.20 0.32 3.34
CA TYR A 86 3.44 -0.44 3.27
C TYR A 86 3.37 -1.63 4.24
N ILE A 87 3.70 -2.84 3.78
CA ILE A 87 3.54 -4.08 4.55
C ILE A 87 4.30 -4.05 5.89
N VAL A 88 5.50 -3.44 5.92
CA VAL A 88 6.30 -3.35 7.15
C VAL A 88 5.64 -2.41 8.16
N SER A 89 5.03 -1.32 7.70
CA SER A 89 4.30 -0.39 8.58
C SER A 89 3.05 -1.05 9.17
N GLU A 90 2.29 -1.79 8.36
CA GLU A 90 1.10 -2.53 8.84
C GLU A 90 1.49 -3.61 9.86
N LEU A 91 2.61 -4.32 9.64
CA LEU A 91 3.14 -5.28 10.61
C LEU A 91 3.57 -4.60 11.93
N ALA A 92 4.21 -3.43 11.84
CA ALA A 92 4.60 -2.68 13.02
C ALA A 92 3.37 -2.17 13.79
N ASP A 93 2.33 -1.69 13.11
CA ASP A 93 1.05 -1.33 13.74
C ASP A 93 0.45 -2.52 14.49
N HIS A 94 0.40 -3.69 13.85
CA HIS A 94 -0.16 -4.90 14.45
C HIS A 94 0.66 -5.43 15.64
N GLN A 95 1.99 -5.39 15.57
CA GLN A 95 2.86 -5.98 16.61
C GLN A 95 3.24 -5.00 17.73
N LEU A 96 3.42 -3.73 17.41
CA LEU A 96 3.92 -2.72 18.33
C LEU A 96 2.82 -1.80 18.86
N GLY A 97 1.64 -1.83 18.24
CA GLY A 97 0.47 -1.05 18.64
C GLY A 97 0.58 0.44 18.31
N GLU A 98 -0.50 1.17 18.60
CA GLU A 98 -0.61 2.60 18.31
C GLU A 98 0.56 3.41 18.91
N GLY A 99 1.01 4.44 18.19
CA GLY A 99 2.11 5.31 18.61
C GLY A 99 3.50 4.68 18.56
N TRP A 100 3.65 3.48 17.98
CA TRP A 100 4.95 2.82 17.85
C TRP A 100 5.97 3.68 17.11
N GLN A 101 5.55 4.42 16.07
CA GLN A 101 6.42 5.32 15.31
C GLN A 101 7.05 6.38 16.21
N LYS A 102 6.25 7.00 17.08
CA LYS A 102 6.74 8.01 18.03
C LYS A 102 7.76 7.40 18.99
N ARG A 103 7.41 6.29 19.64
CA ARG A 103 8.32 5.55 20.55
C ARG A 103 9.60 5.10 19.84
N PHE A 104 9.50 4.72 18.56
CA PHE A 104 10.64 4.33 17.75
C PHE A 104 11.57 5.51 17.50
N VAL A 105 11.04 6.65 17.05
CA VAL A 105 11.82 7.87 16.80
C VAL A 105 12.48 8.39 18.08
N GLU A 106 11.79 8.39 19.22
CA GLU A 106 12.35 8.81 20.51
C GLU A 106 13.57 7.96 20.90
N ARG A 107 13.45 6.62 20.85
CA ARG A 107 14.57 5.70 21.13
C ARG A 107 15.75 5.87 20.19
N VAL A 108 15.48 6.07 18.90
CA VAL A 108 16.53 6.26 17.89
C VAL A 108 17.27 7.59 18.09
N ARG A 109 16.57 8.64 18.53
CA ARG A 109 17.20 9.94 18.85
C ARG A 109 18.12 9.85 20.06
N GLU A 110 17.77 9.07 21.08
CA GLU A 110 18.61 8.85 22.27
C GLU A 110 19.90 8.07 21.95
N GLY A 111 19.83 7.11 21.02
CA GLY A 111 20.96 6.27 20.60
C GLY A 111 21.92 6.91 19.59
N GLY A 112 21.56 8.08 19.03
CA GLY A 112 22.30 8.75 17.97
C GLY A 112 21.96 8.21 16.57
N ILE A 113 21.65 9.12 15.64
CA ILE A 113 21.43 8.79 14.22
C ILE A 113 22.72 9.09 13.46
N GLU A 114 23.28 8.09 12.80
CA GLU A 114 24.40 8.30 11.87
C GLU A 114 23.92 9.18 10.70
N ARG A 115 24.59 10.33 10.52
CA ARG A 115 24.23 11.29 9.48
C ARG A 115 25.06 10.97 8.24
N VAL A 116 24.50 10.19 7.33
CA VAL A 116 25.13 9.82 6.06
C VAL A 116 24.41 10.55 4.92
N LEU A 117 25.18 11.12 4.00
CA LEU A 117 24.71 11.77 2.78
C LEU A 117 25.06 10.89 1.56
N LEU A 118 24.19 10.87 0.56
CA LEU A 118 24.36 10.16 -0.71
C LEU A 118 24.08 11.11 -1.87
#